data_AF-A0A853FLN8-F1
#
_entry.id   AF-A0A853FLN8-F1
#
_cell.length_a   1.000
_cell.length_b   1.000
_cell.length_c   1.000
_cell.angle_alpha   90.00
_cell.angle_beta   90.00
_cell.angle_gamma   90.00
#
_symmetry.space_group_name_H-M   'P 1'
#
loop_
_entity.id
_entity.type
_entity.pdbx_description
1 polymer ?
#
loop_
_entity_poly.entity_id
_entity_poly.type
_entity_poly.pdbx_seq_one_letter_code
_entity_poly.pdbx_strand_id
1 'polypeptide(L)'
;MCIRRHLGAEPQKDRVGSAISERQRLPTRHPDRQHQRIENQPIRIGIARVRGRPQVERCGGESLFSSADWALDISRAKFPNGATFEALPGDKIVRDRKTQALIRRNALKTIDWKALDYGQTAIDIAIGWFENGSLFDAVVVVPRSNSKYREADAAVIEMLRREGIAELD
;
A
#
# COMPACT_ATOMS: atom_id res chain seq x y z
N MET A 1 -27.75 -17.50 69.88
CA MET A 1 -26.54 -18.11 69.34
C MET A 1 -25.73 -17.00 68.67
N CYS A 2 -24.62 -16.60 69.30
CA CYS A 2 -23.70 -15.52 68.87
C CYS A 2 -22.89 -15.94 67.63
N ILE A 3 -22.28 -15.05 66.84
CA ILE A 3 -20.91 -14.49 67.00
C ILE A 3 -20.76 -13.44 65.86
N ARG A 4 -20.68 -12.14 66.15
CA ARG A 4 -19.51 -11.26 66.45
C ARG A 4 -18.70 -10.77 65.23
N ARG A 5 -18.66 -9.43 65.14
CA ARG A 5 -17.82 -8.52 64.36
C ARG A 5 -16.33 -8.76 64.53
N HIS A 6 -15.52 -8.45 63.52
CA HIS A 6 -14.15 -7.97 63.70
C HIS A 6 -13.86 -6.75 62.81
N LEU A 7 -13.64 -5.63 63.50
CA LEU A 7 -12.93 -4.43 63.07
C LEU A 7 -11.50 -4.53 63.65
N GLY A 8 -10.49 -4.21 62.85
CA GLY A 8 -9.11 -3.92 63.29
C GLY A 8 -8.44 -3.17 62.14
N ALA A 9 -8.26 -1.85 62.22
CA ALA A 9 -7.24 -1.10 62.97
C ALA A 9 -5.84 -1.23 62.32
N GLU A 10 -5.44 -0.15 61.61
CA GLU A 10 -4.05 0.17 61.26
C GLU A 10 -3.19 0.42 62.51
N PRO A 11 -1.86 0.31 62.34
CA PRO A 11 -1.01 1.39 62.81
C PRO A 11 0.03 1.87 61.79
N GLN A 12 0.41 3.11 62.02
CA GLN A 12 1.24 4.01 61.23
C GLN A 12 2.73 3.96 61.66
N LYS A 13 3.62 4.39 60.76
CA LYS A 13 4.99 4.94 60.95
C LYS A 13 6.15 3.97 61.24
N ASP A 14 7.20 4.00 60.41
CA ASP A 14 8.43 4.79 60.70
C ASP A 14 9.58 4.65 59.67
N ARG A 15 10.40 5.72 59.60
CA ARG A 15 11.77 5.89 59.03
C ARG A 15 11.88 6.02 57.49
N VAL A 16 12.31 7.15 56.89
CA VAL A 16 13.45 8.09 57.07
C VAL A 16 14.83 7.48 56.77
N GLY A 17 15.43 7.99 55.68
CA GLY A 17 16.82 7.85 55.21
C GLY A 17 16.82 8.07 53.69
N SER A 18 16.97 9.28 53.14
CA SER A 18 18.15 10.17 53.09
C SER A 18 19.43 9.46 52.64
N ALA A 19 19.80 9.61 51.36
CA ALA A 19 21.06 10.24 50.92
C ALA A 19 21.47 9.85 49.48
N ILE A 20 21.59 10.87 48.63
CA ILE A 20 22.74 11.19 47.76
C ILE A 20 23.32 10.07 46.86
N SER A 21 23.18 10.23 45.54
CA SER A 21 24.27 10.06 44.54
C SER A 21 23.75 10.54 43.18
N GLU A 22 23.97 11.79 42.79
CA GLU A 22 25.19 12.26 42.11
C GLU A 22 25.44 11.60 40.74
N ARG A 23 25.09 12.35 39.69
CA ARG A 23 25.77 12.46 38.40
C ARG A 23 26.29 11.16 37.77
N GLN A 24 25.55 10.66 36.78
CA GLN A 24 26.18 10.27 35.51
C GLN A 24 25.35 10.79 34.34
N ARG A 25 25.84 11.88 33.73
CA ARG A 25 25.47 12.29 32.38
C ARG A 25 26.03 11.25 31.42
N LEU A 26 25.18 10.49 30.76
CA LEU A 26 25.53 9.77 29.54
C LEU A 26 25.01 10.58 28.35
N PRO A 27 25.87 11.03 27.42
CA PRO A 27 25.41 11.57 26.16
C PRO A 27 24.97 10.39 25.29
N THR A 28 23.67 10.13 25.20
CA THR A 28 23.14 9.31 24.10
C THR A 28 23.28 10.14 22.83
N ARG A 29 24.41 9.97 22.14
CA ARG A 29 24.57 10.31 20.72
C ARG A 29 23.43 9.63 19.98
N HIS A 30 22.46 10.42 19.54
CA HIS A 30 21.55 9.99 18.49
C HIS A 30 22.40 9.63 17.28
N PRO A 31 22.38 8.39 16.78
CA PRO A 31 22.97 8.10 15.50
C PRO A 31 22.23 8.91 14.46
N ASP A 32 22.99 9.62 13.64
CA ASP A 32 22.56 10.31 12.44
C ASP A 32 21.42 9.54 11.77
N ARG A 33 20.23 10.15 11.72
CA ARG A 33 19.26 9.85 10.70
C ARG A 33 19.93 10.23 9.38
N GLN A 34 20.67 9.27 8.82
CA GLN A 34 20.98 9.27 7.40
C GLN A 34 19.62 9.26 6.71
N HIS A 35 19.17 10.44 6.31
CA HIS A 35 18.16 10.60 5.30
C HIS A 35 18.74 9.92 4.05
N GLN A 36 18.47 8.63 3.91
CA GLN A 36 18.70 7.93 2.66
C GLN A 36 17.89 8.71 1.64
N ARG A 37 18.63 9.46 0.82
CA ARG A 37 18.12 10.18 -0.33
C ARG A 37 17.56 9.11 -1.23
N ILE A 38 16.25 8.88 -1.16
CA ILE A 38 15.56 7.97 -2.07
C ILE A 38 15.82 8.55 -3.45
N GLU A 39 16.70 7.90 -4.20
CA GLU A 39 16.94 8.23 -5.59
C GLU A 39 15.67 7.88 -6.35
N ASN A 40 14.80 8.89 -6.49
CA ASN A 40 13.61 8.81 -7.33
C ASN A 40 14.09 8.56 -8.76
N GLN A 41 14.05 7.31 -9.21
CA GLN A 41 14.26 7.02 -10.62
C GLN A 41 13.10 7.65 -11.42
N PRO A 42 13.40 8.34 -12.53
CA PRO A 42 12.39 9.07 -13.29
C PRO A 42 11.38 8.10 -13.90
N ILE A 43 10.10 8.32 -13.60
CA ILE A 43 8.98 7.70 -14.31
C ILE A 43 9.06 8.14 -15.77
N ARG A 44 9.07 7.19 -16.71
CA ARG A 44 9.08 7.49 -18.14
C ARG A 44 7.65 7.52 -18.64
N ILE A 45 7.16 8.73 -18.94
CA ILE A 45 5.93 8.93 -19.70
C ILE A 45 6.34 8.99 -21.17
N GLY A 46 6.10 7.93 -21.93
CA GLY A 46 6.21 7.97 -23.37
C GLY A 46 4.82 8.06 -23.96
N ILE A 47 4.55 9.18 -24.61
CA ILE A 47 3.45 9.25 -25.57
C ILE A 47 4.07 8.73 -26.86
N ALA A 48 3.64 7.55 -27.34
CA ALA A 48 3.99 7.11 -28.69
C ALA A 48 3.67 8.25 -29.66
N ARG A 49 4.57 8.56 -30.60
CA ARG A 49 4.37 9.66 -31.57
C ARG A 49 3.06 9.43 -32.31
N VAL A 50 2.00 10.14 -31.92
CA VAL A 50 0.77 10.22 -32.71
C VAL A 50 1.14 11.00 -33.97
N ARG A 51 1.25 10.32 -35.12
CA ARG A 51 1.34 10.99 -36.41
C ARG A 51 -0.04 11.57 -36.72
N GLY A 52 -0.24 12.84 -36.37
CA GLY A 52 -1.48 13.57 -36.62
C GLY A 52 -1.92 14.36 -35.39
N ARG A 53 -2.52 15.54 -35.59
CA ARG A 53 -3.12 16.30 -34.47
C ARG A 53 -4.25 15.45 -33.87
N PRO A 54 -4.24 15.14 -32.56
CA PRO A 54 -5.40 14.56 -31.92
C PRO A 54 -6.50 15.62 -31.94
N GLN A 55 -7.55 15.40 -32.73
CA GLN A 55 -8.81 16.11 -32.54
C GLN A 55 -9.32 15.70 -31.16
N VAL A 56 -9.25 16.63 -30.20
CA VAL A 56 -9.85 16.45 -28.87
C VAL A 56 -11.34 16.71 -29.00
N GLU A 57 -12.01 15.87 -29.78
CA GLU A 57 -13.46 15.71 -29.67
C GLU A 57 -13.72 14.90 -28.40
N ARG A 58 -14.80 15.22 -27.69
CA ARG A 58 -15.22 14.53 -26.46
C ARG A 58 -15.64 13.09 -26.78
N CYS A 59 -14.68 12.24 -27.07
CA CYS A 59 -14.83 10.81 -27.22
C CYS A 59 -14.29 10.16 -25.94
N GLY A 60 -14.98 9.14 -25.41
CA GLY A 60 -14.62 8.46 -24.17
C GLY A 60 -13.13 8.10 -24.12
N GLY A 61 -12.51 8.22 -22.93
CA GLY A 61 -11.06 8.16 -22.74
C GLY A 61 -10.32 6.94 -23.29
N GLU A 62 -11.05 5.88 -23.66
CA GLU A 62 -10.50 4.70 -24.36
C GLU A 62 -9.92 5.03 -25.75
N SER A 63 -10.52 5.98 -26.49
CA SER A 63 -10.13 6.23 -27.88
C SER A 63 -8.70 6.77 -27.99
N LEU A 64 -8.26 7.54 -26.99
CA LEU A 64 -6.93 8.16 -26.95
C LEU A 64 -5.81 7.11 -26.94
N PHE A 65 -6.05 5.95 -26.34
CA PHE A 65 -5.04 4.90 -26.17
C PHE A 65 -5.11 3.80 -27.23
N SER A 66 -6.16 3.80 -28.06
CA SER A 66 -6.39 2.75 -29.08
C SER A 66 -5.19 2.52 -30.00
N SER A 67 -4.47 3.58 -30.38
CA SER A 67 -3.31 3.54 -31.28
C SER A 67 -1.95 3.51 -30.57
N ALA A 68 -1.92 3.62 -29.25
CA ALA A 68 -0.67 3.62 -28.49
C ALA A 68 -0.27 2.19 -28.08
N ASP A 69 0.99 1.82 -28.29
CA ASP A 69 1.52 0.51 -27.86
C ASP A 69 1.57 0.39 -26.33
N TRP A 70 1.87 1.49 -25.66
CA TRP A 70 1.91 1.60 -24.20
C TRP A 70 1.57 3.04 -23.78
N ALA A 71 1.11 3.21 -22.55
CA ALA A 71 0.66 4.47 -21.96
C ALA A 71 1.60 4.98 -20.87
N LEU A 72 2.17 4.08 -20.08
CA LEU A 72 3.05 4.41 -18.96
C LEU A 72 4.02 3.25 -18.68
N ASP A 73 5.29 3.55 -18.37
CA ASP A 73 6.25 2.55 -17.90
C ASP A 73 6.62 2.81 -16.43
N ILE A 74 6.21 1.88 -15.58
CA ILE A 74 6.48 1.83 -14.14
C ILE A 74 7.27 0.57 -13.75
N SER A 75 7.80 -0.18 -14.72
CA SER A 75 8.47 -1.46 -14.47
C SER A 75 9.64 -1.37 -13.48
N ARG A 76 10.27 -0.20 -13.39
CA ARG A 76 11.37 0.07 -12.44
C ARG A 76 11.00 1.05 -11.33
N ALA A 77 9.79 1.58 -11.35
CA ALA A 77 9.35 2.58 -10.39
C ALA A 77 9.12 1.96 -9.01
N LYS A 78 9.32 2.77 -7.97
CA LYS A 78 9.11 2.42 -6.57
C LYS A 78 8.13 3.41 -5.97
N PHE A 79 7.15 2.89 -5.25
CA PHE A 79 6.05 3.67 -4.68
C PHE A 79 6.06 3.50 -3.17
N PRO A 80 6.63 4.44 -2.39
CA PRO A 80 6.71 4.30 -0.94
C PRO A 80 5.36 4.02 -0.27
N ASN A 81 4.31 4.60 -0.82
CA ASN A 81 2.93 4.48 -0.33
C ASN A 81 2.05 3.54 -1.17
N GLY A 82 2.65 2.78 -2.09
CA GLY A 82 1.92 2.01 -3.09
C GLY A 82 1.27 2.93 -4.12
N ALA A 83 0.65 2.33 -5.13
CA ALA A 83 -0.10 3.07 -6.15
C ALA A 83 -1.10 2.16 -6.85
N THR A 84 -2.16 2.76 -7.38
CA THR A 84 -3.10 2.16 -8.31
C THR A 84 -3.31 3.09 -9.50
N PHE A 85 -3.64 2.50 -10.65
CA PHE A 85 -3.71 3.21 -11.92
C PHE A 85 -5.05 2.97 -12.61
N GLU A 86 -6.14 3.50 -12.04
CA GLU A 86 -7.51 3.33 -12.52
C GLU A 86 -7.85 4.23 -13.72
N ALA A 87 -7.07 5.28 -13.93
CA ALA A 87 -7.25 6.28 -14.98
C ALA A 87 -6.49 5.95 -16.27
N LEU A 88 -5.85 4.78 -16.35
CA LEU A 88 -5.14 4.31 -17.53
C LEU A 88 -5.59 2.88 -17.85
N PRO A 89 -5.59 2.48 -19.13
CA PRO A 89 -5.83 1.09 -19.50
C PRO A 89 -4.68 0.22 -18.96
N GLY A 90 -5.00 -0.65 -18.00
CA GLY A 90 -4.01 -1.50 -17.31
C GLY A 90 -3.14 -2.32 -18.26
N ASP A 91 -3.70 -2.84 -19.36
CA ASP A 91 -2.96 -3.61 -20.37
C ASP A 91 -1.93 -2.79 -21.15
N LYS A 92 -1.99 -1.45 -21.09
CA LYS A 92 -1.00 -0.56 -21.72
C LYS A 92 0.00 0.00 -20.72
N ILE A 93 -0.01 -0.44 -19.47
CA ILE A 93 1.01 -0.09 -18.49
C ILE A 93 2.12 -1.15 -18.52
N VAL A 94 3.34 -0.71 -18.85
CA VAL A 94 4.54 -1.53 -18.72
C VAL A 94 4.89 -1.61 -17.23
N ARG A 95 4.91 -2.83 -16.70
CA ARG A 95 5.00 -3.13 -15.26
C ARG A 95 5.98 -4.27 -14.97
N ASP A 96 6.49 -4.31 -13.75
CA ASP A 96 7.21 -5.49 -13.25
C ASP A 96 6.20 -6.54 -12.83
N ARG A 97 6.05 -7.61 -13.62
CA ARG A 97 4.99 -8.58 -13.41
C ARG A 97 5.07 -9.28 -12.06
N LYS A 98 6.29 -9.45 -11.54
CA LYS A 98 6.56 -10.12 -10.27
C LYS A 98 6.03 -9.34 -9.09
N THR A 99 6.11 -8.01 -9.13
CA THR A 99 5.78 -7.18 -7.96
C THR A 99 4.52 -6.32 -8.17
N GLN A 100 4.12 -6.06 -9.40
CA GLN A 100 3.03 -5.16 -9.75
C GLN A 100 1.92 -5.97 -10.43
N ALA A 101 0.77 -6.10 -9.76
CA ALA A 101 -0.32 -6.96 -10.19
C ALA A 101 -1.20 -6.26 -11.24
N LEU A 102 -1.67 -7.00 -12.24
CA LEU A 102 -2.76 -6.57 -13.12
C LEU A 102 -4.03 -7.32 -12.72
N ILE A 103 -5.08 -6.57 -12.39
CA ILE A 103 -6.38 -7.11 -12.01
C ILE A 103 -7.37 -6.78 -13.13
N ARG A 104 -8.12 -7.79 -13.59
CA ARG A 104 -9.16 -7.61 -14.61
C ARG A 104 -10.55 -7.59 -14.00
N ARG A 105 -11.40 -6.71 -14.53
CA ARG A 105 -12.80 -6.58 -14.13
C ARG A 105 -13.57 -7.88 -14.26
N ASN A 106 -13.29 -8.68 -15.28
CA ASN A 106 -13.95 -9.97 -15.47
C ASN A 106 -13.66 -10.97 -14.33
N ALA A 107 -12.45 -10.93 -13.76
CA ALA A 107 -12.09 -11.80 -12.65
C ALA A 107 -12.88 -11.45 -11.38
N LEU A 108 -13.09 -10.15 -11.13
CA LEU A 108 -13.88 -9.65 -9.99
C LEU A 108 -15.36 -10.04 -10.05
N LYS A 109 -15.90 -10.31 -11.25
CA LYS A 109 -17.28 -10.81 -11.42
C LYS A 109 -17.43 -12.28 -11.08
N THR A 110 -16.33 -13.03 -11.11
CA THR A 110 -16.34 -14.50 -11.00
C THR A 110 -15.99 -14.97 -9.60
N ILE A 111 -15.15 -14.21 -8.90
CA ILE A 111 -14.62 -14.56 -7.58
C ILE A 111 -15.13 -13.51 -6.58
N ASP A 112 -15.62 -13.96 -5.42
CA ASP A 112 -16.02 -13.06 -4.33
C ASP A 112 -14.79 -12.49 -3.63
N TRP A 113 -14.14 -11.54 -4.30
CA TRP A 113 -12.93 -10.90 -3.83
C TRP A 113 -13.13 -10.17 -2.50
N LYS A 114 -14.36 -9.72 -2.19
CA LYS A 114 -14.69 -9.00 -0.96
C LYS A 114 -14.62 -9.87 0.29
N ALA A 115 -14.70 -11.19 0.13
CA ALA A 115 -14.60 -12.15 1.23
C ALA A 115 -13.14 -12.57 1.56
N LEU A 116 -12.16 -12.11 0.78
CA LEU A 116 -10.75 -12.46 0.98
C LEU A 116 -10.12 -11.71 2.16
N ASP A 117 -9.05 -12.27 2.73
CA ASP A 117 -8.29 -11.64 3.81
C ASP A 117 -7.20 -10.71 3.25
N TYR A 118 -7.43 -9.41 3.37
CA TYR A 118 -6.51 -8.36 2.96
C TYR A 118 -5.58 -7.88 4.09
N GLY A 119 -5.72 -8.41 5.30
CA GLY A 119 -4.93 -8.02 6.46
C GLY A 119 -4.93 -6.51 6.70
N GLN A 120 -3.74 -5.91 6.74
CA GLN A 120 -3.53 -4.46 6.95
C GLN A 120 -3.18 -3.71 5.66
N THR A 121 -3.65 -4.21 4.52
CA THR A 121 -3.47 -3.56 3.22
C THR A 121 -4.66 -2.66 2.90
N ALA A 122 -4.49 -1.76 1.93
CA ALA A 122 -5.57 -0.95 1.37
C ALA A 122 -5.95 -1.41 -0.05
N ILE A 123 -5.55 -2.64 -0.41
CA ILE A 123 -5.69 -3.17 -1.76
C ILE A 123 -7.16 -3.47 -2.07
N ASP A 124 -7.93 -3.94 -1.08
CA ASP A 124 -9.38 -4.11 -1.15
C ASP A 124 -10.11 -2.81 -1.51
N ILE A 125 -9.73 -1.70 -0.85
CA ILE A 125 -10.31 -0.38 -1.12
C ILE A 125 -10.03 0.03 -2.56
N ALA A 126 -8.79 -0.18 -3.03
CA ALA A 126 -8.40 0.17 -4.38
C ALA A 126 -9.09 -0.70 -5.45
N ILE A 127 -9.26 -2.01 -5.20
CA ILE A 127 -10.07 -2.89 -6.04
C ILE A 127 -11.52 -2.41 -6.07
N GLY A 128 -12.07 -1.98 -4.94
CA GLY A 128 -13.41 -1.40 -4.85
C GLY A 128 -13.58 -0.12 -5.67
N TRP A 129 -12.59 0.77 -5.67
CA TRP A 129 -12.60 1.95 -6.53
C TRP A 129 -12.51 1.60 -8.01
N PHE A 130 -11.67 0.63 -8.37
CA PHE A 130 -11.60 0.13 -9.74
C PHE A 130 -12.92 -0.51 -10.20
N GLU A 131 -13.52 -1.37 -9.38
CA GLU A 131 -14.79 -2.05 -9.65
C GLU A 131 -15.90 -1.02 -9.92
N ASN A 132 -15.98 0.04 -9.13
CA ASN A 132 -17.09 0.99 -9.19
C ASN A 132 -16.87 2.20 -10.11
N GLY A 133 -15.62 2.62 -10.33
CA GLY A 133 -15.33 3.94 -10.91
C GLY A 133 -14.41 3.97 -12.12
N SER A 134 -13.66 2.91 -12.40
CA SER A 134 -12.75 2.92 -13.56
C SER A 134 -13.51 2.75 -14.87
N LEU A 135 -13.09 3.49 -15.90
CA LEU A 135 -13.57 3.36 -17.26
C LEU A 135 -12.93 2.18 -18.00
N PHE A 136 -11.89 1.56 -17.43
CA PHE A 136 -11.12 0.51 -18.08
C PHE A 136 -11.44 -0.87 -17.48
N ASP A 137 -11.10 -1.91 -18.24
CA ASP A 137 -11.32 -3.31 -17.85
C ASP A 137 -10.19 -3.92 -17.02
N ALA A 138 -9.07 -3.20 -16.85
CA ALA A 138 -7.95 -3.65 -16.06
C ALA A 138 -7.29 -2.51 -15.29
N VAL A 139 -6.81 -2.81 -14.08
CA VAL A 139 -6.07 -1.89 -13.21
C VAL A 139 -4.74 -2.51 -12.79
N VAL A 140 -3.70 -1.69 -12.70
CA VAL A 140 -2.44 -2.09 -12.09
C VAL A 140 -2.43 -1.68 -10.62
N VAL A 141 -2.09 -2.62 -9.74
CA VAL A 141 -1.88 -2.41 -8.31
C VAL A 141 -0.41 -2.61 -7.98
N VAL A 142 0.18 -1.63 -7.30
CA VAL A 142 1.60 -1.59 -6.95
C VAL A 142 1.77 -1.57 -5.42
N PRO A 143 2.53 -2.52 -4.84
CA PRO A 143 2.72 -2.59 -3.40
C PRO A 143 3.61 -1.45 -2.89
N ARG A 144 3.51 -1.17 -1.60
CA ARG A 144 4.37 -0.20 -0.91
C ARG A 144 5.82 -0.64 -0.94
N SER A 145 6.72 0.17 -1.50
CA SER A 145 8.14 -0.16 -1.60
C SER A 145 8.94 0.11 -0.32
N ASN A 146 8.48 1.06 0.51
CA ASN A 146 9.19 1.49 1.71
C ASN A 146 8.21 1.64 2.89
N SER A 147 7.66 0.52 3.34
CA SER A 147 6.70 0.46 4.45
C SER A 147 6.86 -0.82 5.24
N LYS A 148 6.55 -0.77 6.55
CA LYS A 148 6.45 -1.98 7.39
C LYS A 148 5.38 -2.96 6.90
N TYR A 149 4.47 -2.51 6.05
CA TYR A 149 3.40 -3.31 5.47
C TYR A 149 3.75 -3.88 4.08
N ARG A 150 4.98 -3.69 3.58
CA ARG A 150 5.40 -4.20 2.25
C ARG A 150 5.15 -5.69 2.10
N GLU A 151 5.51 -6.47 3.11
CA GLU A 151 5.34 -7.93 3.08
C GLU A 151 3.86 -8.32 3.08
N ALA A 152 3.00 -7.55 3.75
CA ALA A 152 1.55 -7.76 3.71
C ALA A 152 0.99 -7.46 2.31
N ASP A 153 1.43 -6.38 1.65
CA ASP A 153 1.02 -6.09 0.28
C ASP A 153 1.46 -7.19 -0.69
N ALA A 154 2.70 -7.67 -0.56
CA ALA A 154 3.22 -8.75 -1.40
C ALA A 154 2.43 -10.06 -1.19
N ALA A 155 2.11 -10.41 0.06
CA ALA A 155 1.31 -11.58 0.38
C ALA A 155 -0.12 -11.48 -0.18
N VAL A 156 -0.74 -10.30 -0.11
CA VAL A 156 -2.06 -10.06 -0.70
C VAL A 156 -2.00 -10.17 -2.22
N ILE A 157 -1.00 -9.59 -2.88
CA ILE A 157 -0.83 -9.72 -4.33
C ILE A 157 -0.71 -11.19 -4.74
N GLU A 158 0.10 -11.97 -4.01
CA GLU A 158 0.27 -13.39 -4.31
C GLU A 158 -1.02 -14.19 -4.10
N MET A 159 -1.77 -13.87 -3.04
CA MET A 159 -3.08 -14.43 -2.80
C MET A 159 -4.06 -14.10 -3.96
N LEU A 160 -4.12 -12.85 -4.42
CA LEU A 160 -4.95 -12.46 -5.56
C LEU A 160 -4.59 -13.22 -6.84
N ARG A 161 -3.31 -13.52 -7.07
CA ARG A 161 -2.88 -14.36 -8.20
C ARG A 161 -3.38 -15.80 -8.07
N ARG A 162 -3.19 -16.39 -6.88
CA ARG A 162 -3.62 -17.77 -6.60
C ARG A 162 -5.13 -17.93 -6.74
N GLU A 163 -5.91 -16.94 -6.30
CA GLU A 163 -7.37 -16.96 -6.46
C GLU A 163 -7.82 -16.65 -7.90
N GLY A 164 -6.90 -16.27 -8.80
CA GLY A 164 -7.23 -15.96 -10.20
C GLY A 164 -7.79 -14.56 -10.43
N ILE A 165 -7.68 -13.67 -9.44
CA ILE A 165 -8.09 -12.25 -9.55
C ILE A 165 -7.05 -11.42 -10.29
N ALA A 166 -5.77 -11.69 -10.03
CA ALA A 166 -4.63 -11.04 -10.66
C ALA A 166 -3.94 -11.96 -11.67
N GLU A 167 -3.31 -11.37 -12.69
CA GLU A 167 -2.47 -12.12 -13.63
C GLU A 167 -1.27 -12.77 -12.94
N LEU A 168 -0.91 -13.97 -13.42
CA LEU A 168 0.34 -14.64 -13.08
C LEU A 168 1.56 -13.88 -13.65
N ASP A 169 2.73 -14.14 -13.05
CA ASP A 169 4.01 -13.51 -13.39
C ASP A 169 4.51 -13.81 -14.81
#